data_AF-A0A8T0BFJ3-F1
#
_entry.id   AF-A0A8T0BFJ3-F1
#
_cell.length_a   1.000
_cell.length_b   1.000
_cell.length_c   1.000
_cell.angle_alpha   90.00
_cell.angle_beta   90.00
_cell.angle_gamma   90.00
#
_symmetry.space_group_name_H-M   'P 1'
#
loop_
_entity.id
_entity.type
_entity.pdbx_description
1 polymer ?
#
loop_
_entity_poly.entity_id
_entity_poly.type
_entity_poly.pdbx_seq_one_letter_code
_entity_poly.pdbx_strand_id
1 'polypeptide(L)'
;MLEGLTPNHLKKAKLMFFYTRYPSSNILKTFFPDVKFNRCITSQLIKWFSNFREFYYIQMEKFARQAIVDGVSDVKDMSVTRDSEVFRALNMHYNKANDFQVPDRFLEVAEITLHEFYTAISLSKDSDPSWKKAIYKIICKLDSEVPDEFKSPSYL
;
A
#
# COMPACT_ATOMS: atom_id res chain seq x y z
N MET A 1 22.90 5.04 23.34
CA MET A 1 22.46 5.71 22.09
C MET A 1 20.96 5.49 21.95
N LEU A 2 20.18 6.50 21.55
CA LEU A 2 18.79 6.26 21.17
C LEU A 2 18.79 5.33 19.95
N GLU A 3 18.38 4.07 20.13
CA GLU A 3 18.19 3.13 19.02
C GLU A 3 16.99 3.62 18.20
N GLY A 4 17.27 4.32 17.11
CA GLY A 4 16.28 4.83 16.16
C GLY A 4 15.77 3.73 15.21
N LEU A 5 14.84 4.11 14.34
CA LEU A 5 14.40 3.22 13.26
C LEU A 5 15.56 2.91 12.31
N THR A 6 15.60 1.67 11.82
CA THR A 6 16.71 1.12 11.03
C THR A 6 16.22 0.80 9.61
N PRO A 7 17.13 0.49 8.67
CA PRO A 7 16.74 -0.03 7.36
C PRO A 7 15.88 -1.30 7.44
N ASN A 8 16.10 -2.17 8.43
CA ASN A 8 15.28 -3.38 8.62
C ASN A 8 13.87 -3.02 9.08
N HIS A 9 13.71 -2.03 9.96
CA HIS A 9 12.40 -1.50 10.32
C HIS A 9 11.65 -0.96 9.10
N LEU A 10 12.36 -0.29 8.19
CA LEU A 10 11.77 0.20 6.93
C LEU A 10 11.37 -0.95 5.99
N LYS A 11 12.23 -1.98 5.82
CA LYS A 11 11.92 -3.19 5.04
C LYS A 11 10.65 -3.85 5.58
N LYS A 12 10.60 -4.09 6.88
CA LYS A 12 9.45 -4.66 7.58
C LYS A 12 8.17 -3.83 7.40
N ALA A 13 8.24 -2.50 7.57
CA ALA A 13 7.11 -1.61 7.37
C ALA A 13 6.58 -1.65 5.92
N LYS A 14 7.46 -1.74 4.92
CA LYS A 14 7.05 -1.89 3.52
C LYS A 14 6.35 -3.22 3.27
N LEU A 15 6.81 -4.31 3.88
CA LEU A 15 6.15 -5.62 3.74
C LEU A 15 4.81 -5.67 4.47
N MET A 16 4.69 -5.02 5.64
CA MET A 16 3.40 -4.83 6.32
C MET A 16 2.38 -4.08 5.45
N PHE A 17 2.83 -3.21 4.53
CA PHE A 17 1.95 -2.48 3.62
C PHE A 17 1.11 -3.39 2.71
N PHE A 18 1.58 -4.62 2.43
CA PHE A 18 0.79 -5.60 1.69
C PHE A 18 -0.47 -6.05 2.45
N TYR A 19 -0.50 -5.91 3.77
CA TYR A 19 -1.63 -6.26 4.62
C TYR A 19 -2.43 -5.03 5.07
N THR A 20 -1.74 -3.97 5.52
CA THR A 20 -2.37 -2.77 6.09
C THR A 20 -1.79 -1.50 5.49
N ARG A 21 -2.66 -0.67 4.90
CA ARG A 21 -2.30 0.64 4.35
C ARG A 21 -2.47 1.74 5.40
N TYR A 22 -3.32 1.54 6.40
CA TYR A 22 -3.66 2.50 7.45
C TYR A 22 -3.45 1.93 8.86
N PRO A 23 -2.23 1.46 9.21
CA PRO A 23 -1.99 0.90 10.54
C PRO A 23 -2.18 1.97 11.63
N SER A 24 -2.88 1.61 12.70
CA SER A 24 -2.99 2.45 13.88
C SER A 24 -1.67 2.49 14.67
N SER A 25 -1.53 3.48 15.56
CA SER A 25 -0.38 3.54 16.47
C SER A 25 -0.23 2.27 17.32
N ASN A 26 -1.35 1.62 17.68
CA ASN A 26 -1.34 0.37 18.44
C ASN A 26 -0.83 -0.81 17.59
N ILE A 27 -1.23 -0.89 16.32
CA ILE A 27 -0.67 -1.89 15.39
C ILE A 27 0.84 -1.68 15.26
N LEU A 28 1.30 -0.46 15.03
CA LEU A 28 2.74 -0.17 14.95
C LEU A 28 3.48 -0.61 16.22
N LYS A 29 2.98 -0.31 17.41
CA LYS A 29 3.60 -0.76 18.67
C LYS A 29 3.67 -2.27 18.81
N THR A 30 2.65 -2.97 18.30
CA THR A 30 2.56 -4.44 18.37
C THR A 30 3.58 -5.11 17.46
N PHE A 31 3.78 -4.58 16.25
CA PHE A 31 4.64 -5.19 15.23
C PHE A 31 6.09 -4.68 15.23
N PHE A 32 6.43 -3.71 16.08
CA PHE A 32 7.80 -3.24 16.27
C PHE A 32 8.18 -3.28 17.76
N PRO A 33 8.19 -4.46 18.41
CA PRO A 33 8.35 -4.57 19.86
C PRO A 33 9.75 -4.20 20.35
N ASP A 34 10.75 -4.26 19.47
CA ASP A 34 12.14 -3.85 19.71
C ASP A 34 12.35 -2.33 19.60
N VAL A 35 11.35 -1.58 19.14
CA VAL A 35 11.42 -0.13 19.00
C VAL A 35 10.92 0.55 20.27
N LYS A 36 11.74 1.43 20.85
CA LYS A 36 11.32 2.31 21.96
C LYS A 36 10.50 3.48 21.44
N PHE A 37 9.18 3.33 21.40
CA PHE A 37 8.28 4.36 20.89
C PHE A 37 8.37 5.68 21.68
N ASN A 38 8.61 6.75 20.94
CA ASN A 38 8.44 8.14 21.39
C ASN A 38 7.69 8.94 20.30
N ARG A 39 7.42 10.22 20.56
CA ARG A 39 6.69 11.08 19.61
C ARG A 39 7.38 11.15 18.24
N CYS A 40 8.70 11.25 18.21
CA CYS A 40 9.48 11.35 16.96
C CYS A 40 9.40 10.05 16.14
N ILE A 41 9.65 8.91 16.76
CA ILE A 41 9.59 7.58 16.12
C ILE A 41 8.18 7.28 15.62
N THR A 42 7.15 7.59 16.42
CA THR A 42 5.74 7.38 16.02
C THR A 42 5.41 8.20 14.77
N SER A 43 5.79 9.48 14.76
CA SER A 43 5.59 10.35 13.59
C SER A 43 6.37 9.85 12.37
N GLN A 44 7.58 9.30 12.54
CA GLN A 44 8.39 8.78 11.45
C GLN A 44 7.74 7.54 10.81
N LEU A 45 7.26 6.58 11.60
CA LEU A 45 6.52 5.41 11.08
C LEU A 45 5.24 5.84 10.36
N ILE A 46 4.47 6.76 10.94
CA ILE A 46 3.26 7.29 10.29
C ILE A 46 3.62 7.95 8.95
N LYS A 47 4.71 8.72 8.90
CA LYS A 47 5.21 9.33 7.66
C LYS A 47 5.61 8.28 6.63
N TRP A 48 6.25 7.18 7.01
CA TRP A 48 6.55 6.09 6.09
C TRP A 48 5.28 5.52 5.45
N PHE A 49 4.26 5.17 6.24
CA PHE A 49 3.01 4.67 5.68
C PHE A 49 2.28 5.71 4.83
N SER A 50 2.37 7.00 5.15
CA SER A 50 1.88 8.07 4.26
C SER A 50 2.61 8.09 2.92
N ASN A 51 3.93 8.02 2.92
CA ASN A 51 4.73 7.96 1.68
C ASN A 51 4.43 6.69 0.87
N PHE A 52 4.21 5.55 1.55
CA PHE A 52 3.84 4.30 0.90
C PHE A 52 2.50 4.42 0.21
N ARG A 53 1.49 5.00 0.87
CA ARG A 53 0.18 5.26 0.25
C ARG A 53 0.27 6.23 -0.91
N GLU A 54 1.09 7.27 -0.80
CA GLU A 54 1.31 8.22 -1.90
C GLU A 54 1.85 7.51 -3.15
N PHE A 55 2.92 6.73 -3.01
CA PHE A 55 3.45 5.94 -4.12
C PHE A 55 2.40 4.98 -4.70
N TYR A 56 1.69 4.25 -3.84
CA TYR A 56 0.63 3.31 -4.23
C TYR A 56 -0.44 4.00 -5.08
N TYR A 57 -1.00 5.10 -4.59
CA TYR A 57 -2.06 5.82 -5.29
C TYR A 57 -1.57 6.52 -6.56
N ILE A 58 -0.31 6.94 -6.62
CA ILE A 58 0.31 7.44 -7.87
C ILE A 58 0.36 6.32 -8.91
N GLN A 59 0.74 5.09 -8.53
CA GLN A 59 0.72 3.96 -9.47
C GLN A 59 -0.71 3.64 -9.92
N MET A 60 -1.66 3.56 -8.99
CA MET A 60 -3.08 3.29 -9.32
C MET A 60 -3.64 4.30 -10.31
N GLU A 61 -3.39 5.59 -10.07
CA GLU A 61 -3.82 6.65 -10.98
C GLU A 61 -3.12 6.55 -12.34
N LYS A 62 -1.81 6.34 -12.36
CA LYS A 62 -1.04 6.20 -13.59
C LYS A 62 -1.61 5.09 -14.47
N PHE A 63 -1.81 3.89 -13.91
CA PHE A 63 -2.30 2.74 -14.68
C PHE A 63 -3.79 2.87 -15.04
N ALA A 64 -4.61 3.49 -14.19
CA ALA A 64 -5.99 3.82 -14.54
C ALA A 64 -6.08 4.79 -15.73
N ARG A 65 -5.26 5.86 -15.73
CA ARG A 65 -5.20 6.80 -16.85
C ARG A 65 -4.67 6.14 -18.13
N GLN A 66 -3.66 5.28 -18.00
CA GLN A 66 -3.13 4.53 -19.14
C GLN A 66 -4.20 3.64 -19.77
N ALA A 67 -4.98 2.91 -18.97
CA ALA A 67 -6.07 2.07 -19.48
C ALA A 67 -7.14 2.88 -20.25
N ILE A 68 -7.44 4.11 -19.81
CA ILE A 68 -8.36 5.00 -20.55
C ILE A 68 -7.76 5.40 -21.91
N VAL A 69 -6.46 5.73 -21.94
CA VAL A 69 -5.75 6.07 -23.19
C VAL A 69 -5.69 4.87 -24.15
N ASP A 70 -5.51 3.66 -23.60
CA ASP A 70 -5.45 2.42 -24.37
C ASP A 70 -6.84 1.93 -24.83
N GLY A 71 -7.91 2.65 -24.46
CA GLY A 71 -9.26 2.40 -24.94
C GLY A 71 -9.96 1.21 -24.27
N VAL A 72 -9.56 0.83 -23.05
CA VAL A 72 -10.26 -0.20 -22.27
C VAL A 72 -11.74 0.20 -22.13
N SER A 73 -12.65 -0.70 -22.44
CA SER A 73 -14.10 -0.39 -22.45
C SER A 73 -14.82 -0.79 -21.16
N ASP A 74 -14.38 -1.86 -20.50
CA ASP A 74 -14.96 -2.33 -19.24
C ASP A 74 -13.87 -2.43 -18.17
N VAL A 75 -14.18 -1.96 -16.97
CA VAL A 75 -13.30 -2.06 -15.80
C VAL A 75 -12.97 -3.52 -15.46
N LYS A 76 -13.86 -4.46 -15.80
CA LYS A 76 -13.65 -5.91 -15.62
C LYS A 76 -12.51 -6.49 -16.45
N ASP A 77 -12.12 -5.79 -17.53
CA ASP A 77 -10.98 -6.20 -18.36
C ASP A 77 -9.64 -5.84 -17.70
N MET A 78 -9.67 -5.02 -16.65
CA MET A 78 -8.50 -4.67 -15.86
C MET A 78 -8.32 -5.67 -14.73
N SER A 79 -7.20 -6.39 -14.74
CA SER A 79 -6.83 -7.30 -13.64
C SER A 79 -5.46 -7.00 -13.07
N VAL A 80 -5.30 -7.20 -11.77
CA VAL A 80 -3.99 -7.08 -11.09
C VAL A 80 -3.47 -8.47 -10.77
N THR A 81 -2.76 -9.04 -11.74
CA THR A 81 -2.08 -10.34 -11.59
C THR A 81 -0.61 -10.17 -11.20
N ARG A 82 0.07 -11.28 -10.89
CA ARG A 82 1.52 -11.28 -10.60
C ARG A 82 2.39 -10.88 -11.79
N ASP A 83 1.85 -10.99 -13.00
CA ASP A 83 2.52 -10.61 -14.24
C ASP A 83 2.15 -9.19 -14.70
N SER A 84 1.17 -8.55 -14.04
CA SER A 84 0.74 -7.20 -14.37
C SER A 84 1.83 -6.16 -14.10
N GLU A 85 1.92 -5.15 -14.96
CA GLU A 85 2.91 -4.08 -14.80
C GLU A 85 2.71 -3.27 -13.52
N VAL A 86 1.46 -3.07 -13.12
CA VAL A 86 1.11 -2.41 -11.86
C VAL A 86 1.64 -3.20 -10.67
N PHE A 87 1.43 -4.51 -10.62
CA PHE A 87 2.00 -5.33 -9.55
C PHE A 87 3.53 -5.29 -9.56
N ARG A 88 4.17 -5.39 -10.73
CA ARG A 88 5.63 -5.31 -10.85
C ARG A 88 6.18 -4.01 -10.27
N ALA A 89 5.53 -2.88 -10.55
CA ALA A 89 5.92 -1.57 -10.00
C ALA A 89 5.77 -1.51 -8.47
N LEU A 90 4.67 -2.03 -7.92
CA LEU A 90 4.43 -2.07 -6.48
C LEU A 90 5.42 -3.01 -5.78
N ASN A 91 5.60 -4.22 -6.30
CA ASN A 91 6.49 -5.23 -5.72
C ASN A 91 7.95 -4.75 -5.72
N MET A 92 8.43 -4.13 -6.79
CA MET A 92 9.77 -3.54 -6.83
C MET A 92 9.98 -2.43 -5.77
N HIS A 93 8.92 -1.69 -5.43
CA HIS A 93 8.99 -0.63 -4.43
C HIS A 93 8.98 -1.16 -2.99
N TYR A 94 8.05 -2.07 -2.67
CA TYR A 94 7.83 -2.56 -1.31
C TYR A 94 8.69 -3.78 -0.96
N ASN A 95 9.02 -4.62 -1.93
CA ASN A 95 9.68 -5.90 -1.79
C ASN A 95 10.93 -5.98 -2.69
N LYS A 96 11.88 -5.06 -2.48
CA LYS A 96 13.04 -4.86 -3.37
C LYS A 96 13.89 -6.12 -3.60
N ALA A 97 14.05 -6.96 -2.56
CA ALA A 97 14.80 -8.20 -2.67
C ALA A 97 14.00 -9.33 -3.33
N ASN A 98 12.68 -9.15 -3.50
CA ASN A 98 11.75 -10.13 -4.03
C ASN A 98 11.83 -11.49 -3.29
N ASP A 99 12.14 -11.44 -1.99
CA ASP A 99 12.30 -12.58 -1.09
C ASP A 99 11.01 -12.87 -0.29
N PHE A 100 9.99 -12.01 -0.44
CA PHE A 100 8.69 -12.14 0.19
C PHE A 100 7.59 -12.50 -0.81
N GLN A 101 6.80 -13.54 -0.52
CA GLN A 101 5.63 -13.88 -1.31
C GLN A 101 4.46 -12.96 -0.95
N VAL A 102 4.14 -12.03 -1.85
CA VAL A 102 3.03 -11.09 -1.64
C VAL A 102 1.69 -11.84 -1.58
N PRO A 103 0.83 -11.64 -0.56
CA PRO A 103 -0.46 -12.31 -0.45
C PRO A 103 -1.39 -12.03 -1.62
N ASP A 104 -2.20 -13.02 -2.03
CA ASP A 104 -3.21 -12.85 -3.08
C ASP A 104 -4.23 -11.76 -2.71
N ARG A 105 -4.54 -11.64 -1.41
CA ARG A 105 -5.41 -10.58 -0.91
C ARG A 105 -4.91 -9.16 -1.25
N PHE A 106 -3.60 -8.95 -1.35
CA PHE A 106 -3.07 -7.65 -1.77
C PHE A 106 -3.38 -7.38 -3.25
N LEU A 107 -3.29 -8.40 -4.11
CA LEU A 107 -3.64 -8.29 -5.53
C LEU A 107 -5.11 -7.93 -5.70
N GLU A 108 -6.01 -8.61 -4.97
CA GLU A 108 -7.44 -8.30 -4.96
C GLU A 108 -7.71 -6.84 -4.57
N VAL A 109 -7.06 -6.35 -3.50
CA VAL A 109 -7.22 -4.96 -3.05
C VAL A 109 -6.63 -3.97 -4.07
N ALA A 110 -5.51 -4.31 -4.69
CA ALA A 110 -4.91 -3.51 -5.75
C ALA A 110 -5.82 -3.41 -6.98
N GLU A 111 -6.47 -4.51 -7.36
CA GLU A 111 -7.47 -4.54 -8.43
C GLU A 111 -8.67 -3.67 -8.11
N ILE A 112 -9.26 -3.82 -6.92
CA ILE A 112 -10.37 -2.96 -6.48
C ILE A 112 -9.93 -1.49 -6.49
N THR A 113 -8.72 -1.18 -6.02
CA THR A 113 -8.22 0.20 -6.04
C THR A 113 -8.12 0.72 -7.47
N LEU A 114 -7.53 -0.06 -8.37
CA LEU A 114 -7.37 0.31 -9.77
C LEU A 114 -8.73 0.56 -10.44
N HIS A 115 -9.72 -0.28 -10.15
CA HIS A 115 -11.11 -0.13 -10.63
C HIS A 115 -11.77 1.15 -10.13
N GLU A 116 -11.60 1.49 -8.86
CA GLU A 116 -12.13 2.73 -8.28
C GLU A 116 -11.49 3.98 -8.90
N PHE A 117 -10.16 3.94 -9.13
CA PHE A 117 -9.45 5.03 -9.82
C PHE A 117 -9.91 5.15 -11.27
N TYR A 118 -9.97 4.04 -12.01
CA TYR A 118 -10.45 4.00 -13.39
C TYR A 118 -11.86 4.56 -13.52
N THR A 119 -12.80 4.05 -12.70
CA THR A 119 -14.20 4.49 -12.69
C THR A 119 -14.34 5.98 -12.37
N ALA A 120 -13.56 6.49 -11.41
CA ALA A 120 -13.62 7.90 -11.08
C ALA A 120 -13.14 8.79 -12.23
N ILE A 121 -12.04 8.41 -12.88
CA ILE A 121 -11.44 9.19 -13.98
C ILE A 121 -12.29 9.08 -15.26
N SER A 122 -12.81 7.89 -15.58
CA SER A 122 -13.67 7.70 -16.77
C SER A 122 -14.96 8.51 -16.67
N LEU A 123 -15.46 8.75 -15.46
CA LEU A 123 -16.61 9.60 -15.17
C LEU A 123 -16.22 11.07 -14.90
N SER A 124 -14.97 11.46 -15.14
CA SER A 124 -14.43 12.81 -14.93
C SER A 124 -14.61 13.38 -13.51
N LYS A 125 -14.75 12.49 -12.50
CA LYS A 125 -14.84 12.87 -11.09
C LYS A 125 -13.53 13.39 -10.54
N ASP A 126 -12.41 13.12 -11.22
CA ASP A 126 -11.06 13.55 -10.84
C ASP A 126 -10.82 15.07 -10.99
N SER A 127 -11.78 15.78 -11.57
CA SER A 127 -11.84 17.26 -11.56
C SER A 127 -12.13 17.85 -10.18
N ASP A 128 -12.79 17.11 -9.27
CA ASP A 128 -13.02 17.53 -7.88
C ASP A 128 -11.76 17.27 -7.05
N PRO A 129 -11.15 18.27 -6.37
CA PRO A 129 -9.93 18.07 -5.56
C PRO A 129 -10.03 16.98 -4.48
N SER A 130 -11.24 16.59 -4.10
CA SER A 130 -11.54 15.63 -3.06
C SER A 130 -11.92 14.24 -3.57
N TRP A 131 -11.89 13.99 -4.88
CA TRP A 131 -12.35 12.75 -5.52
C TRP A 131 -11.77 11.47 -4.89
N LYS A 132 -10.48 11.50 -4.52
CA LYS A 132 -9.80 10.35 -3.91
C LYS A 132 -10.30 10.02 -2.50
N LYS A 133 -11.00 10.94 -1.81
CA LYS A 133 -11.50 10.69 -0.44
C LYS A 133 -12.47 9.51 -0.39
N ALA A 134 -13.29 9.32 -1.41
CA ALA A 134 -14.20 8.18 -1.48
C ALA A 134 -13.42 6.86 -1.62
N ILE A 135 -12.42 6.85 -2.50
CA ILE A 135 -11.55 5.70 -2.74
C ILE A 135 -10.79 5.33 -1.47
N TYR A 136 -10.18 6.31 -0.79
CA TYR A 136 -9.44 6.07 0.46
C TYR A 136 -10.31 5.42 1.55
N LYS A 137 -11.60 5.78 1.63
CA LYS A 137 -12.54 5.17 2.58
C LYS A 137 -12.83 3.71 2.24
N ILE A 138 -12.85 3.34 0.97
CA ILE A 138 -13.00 1.95 0.52
C ILE A 138 -11.75 1.17 0.91
N ILE A 139 -10.57 1.64 0.49
CA ILE A 139 -9.31 0.91 0.70
C ILE A 139 -8.96 0.75 2.19
N CYS A 140 -9.29 1.74 3.03
CA CYS A 140 -9.13 1.66 4.48
C CYS A 140 -9.90 0.49 5.10
N LYS A 141 -11.07 0.14 4.56
CA LYS A 141 -11.90 -0.98 5.04
C LYS A 141 -11.41 -2.35 4.56
N LEU A 142 -10.47 -2.38 3.61
CA LEU A 142 -9.92 -3.60 3.03
C LEU A 142 -8.59 -4.02 3.69
N ASP A 143 -8.12 -3.28 4.68
CA ASP A 143 -6.94 -3.65 5.47
C ASP A 143 -7.17 -5.01 6.13
N SER A 144 -6.17 -5.88 6.00
CA SER A 144 -6.17 -7.22 6.58
C SER A 144 -5.28 -7.24 7.83
N GLU A 145 -5.47 -8.26 8.66
CA GLU A 145 -4.58 -8.49 9.79
C GLU A 145 -3.15 -8.77 9.29
N VAL A 146 -2.17 -8.17 9.97
CA VAL A 146 -0.75 -8.44 9.70
C VAL A 146 -0.39 -9.76 10.38
N PRO A 147 0.25 -10.72 9.68
CA PRO A 147 0.60 -12.02 10.27
C PRO A 147 1.50 -11.90 11.49
N ASP A 148 1.31 -12.80 12.45
CA ASP A 148 1.98 -12.77 13.75
C ASP A 148 3.51 -12.93 13.66
N GLU A 149 4.02 -13.52 12.59
CA GLU A 149 5.45 -13.65 12.33
C GLU A 149 6.13 -12.28 12.21
N PHE A 150 5.40 -11.26 11.75
CA PHE A 150 5.88 -9.87 11.75
C PHE A 150 6.06 -9.31 13.16
N LYS A 151 5.61 -9.96 14.24
CA LYS A 151 5.95 -9.50 15.60
C LYS A 151 7.42 -9.76 15.93
N SER A 152 8.06 -10.72 15.26
CA SER A 152 9.48 -11.01 15.48
C SER A 152 10.36 -9.82 15.05
N PRO A 153 11.30 -9.35 15.90
CA PRO A 153 12.30 -8.33 15.54
C PRO A 153 13.18 -8.76 14.35
N SER A 154 13.39 -10.07 14.22
CA SER A 154 14.25 -10.68 13.20
C SER A 154 13.46 -11.16 11.97
N TYR A 155 12.20 -10.76 11.80
CA TYR A 155 11.44 -11.13 10.61
C TYR A 155 12.04 -10.46 9.37
N LEU A 156 12.69 -11.29 8.55
CA LEU A 156 13.39 -11.02 7.28
C LEU A 156 14.71 -10.25 7.37
#